data_AF-A0A7K4GYI4-F1
#
_entry.id   AF-A0A7K4GYI4-F1
#
_cell.length_a   1.000
_cell.length_b   1.000
_cell.length_c   1.000
_cell.angle_alpha   90.00
_cell.angle_beta   90.00
_cell.angle_gamma   90.00
#
_symmetry.space_group_name_H-M   'P 1'
#
loop_
_entity.id
_entity.type
_entity.pdbx_description
1 polymer ?
#
loop_
_entity_poly.entity_id
_entity_poly.type
_entity_poly.pdbx_seq_one_letter_code
_entity_poly.pdbx_strand_id
1 'polypeptide(L)'
;MNFFWKNKESDYIKVMNQVKVRGGKRKEAAVEEISKRTKIPISEMIALGESITDINMLQRLKDEGGIAVSFNGNKFSIGQVNIAVTTPNSLGVLPIFQKKQNIRKFLQEWESEFKKFHNNPKNIPNRLISKKTKRFFTKYNFLPEFCDLTNK
;
A
#
# COMPACT_ATOMS: atom_id res chain seq x y z
N MET A 1 27.22 -8.09 -21.28
CA MET A 1 27.23 -8.94 -20.07
C MET A 1 26.49 -10.24 -20.38
N ASN A 2 27.19 -11.37 -20.50
CA ASN A 2 26.53 -12.66 -20.72
C ASN A 2 26.07 -13.19 -19.36
N PHE A 3 24.75 -13.30 -19.16
CA PHE A 3 24.18 -13.94 -17.99
C PHE A 3 24.66 -15.40 -17.96
N PHE A 4 25.31 -15.80 -16.86
CA PHE A 4 26.05 -17.07 -16.74
C PHE A 4 25.24 -18.31 -17.17
N TRP A 5 23.92 -18.27 -17.00
CA TRP A 5 23.01 -19.37 -17.31
C TRP A 5 22.38 -19.32 -18.71
N LYS A 6 22.58 -18.23 -19.48
CA LYS A 6 21.84 -17.96 -20.72
C LYS A 6 22.00 -19.04 -21.79
N ASN A 7 23.14 -19.73 -21.81
CA ASN A 7 23.49 -20.74 -22.82
C ASN A 7 23.76 -22.12 -22.21
N LYS A 8 23.31 -22.38 -20.98
CA LYS A 8 23.39 -23.72 -20.37
C LYS A 8 22.00 -24.33 -20.43
N GLU A 9 21.85 -25.45 -21.13
CA GLU A 9 20.67 -26.29 -20.99
C GLU A 9 20.92 -27.35 -19.92
N SER A 10 20.03 -27.43 -18.94
CA SER A 10 19.98 -28.48 -17.94
C SER A 10 18.54 -28.77 -17.60
N ASP A 11 18.26 -29.94 -17.02
CA ASP A 11 16.89 -30.27 -16.60
C ASP A 11 16.37 -29.28 -15.54
N TYR A 12 17.26 -28.72 -14.71
CA TYR A 12 16.93 -27.61 -13.80
C TYR A 12 16.45 -26.37 -14.57
N ILE A 13 17.14 -25.95 -15.63
CA ILE A 13 16.75 -24.78 -16.44
C ILE A 13 15.44 -25.04 -17.20
N LYS A 14 15.22 -26.26 -17.70
CA LYS A 14 13.94 -26.65 -18.33
C LYS A 14 12.79 -26.53 -17.35
N VAL A 15 12.94 -26.99 -16.10
CA VAL A 15 11.92 -26.86 -15.05
C VAL A 15 11.71 -25.40 -14.67
N MET A 16 12.78 -24.63 -14.45
CA MET A 16 12.66 -23.20 -14.09
C MET A 16 11.97 -22.37 -15.18
N ASN A 17 12.20 -22.69 -16.47
CA ASN A 17 11.54 -22.02 -17.59
C ASN A 17 10.03 -22.28 -17.66
N GLN A 18 9.52 -23.34 -17.02
CA GLN A 18 8.08 -23.60 -16.91
C GLN A 18 7.43 -22.75 -15.81
N VAL A 19 8.21 -22.16 -14.89
CA VAL A 19 7.70 -21.37 -13.76
C VAL A 19 7.47 -19.92 -14.17
N LYS A 20 6.21 -19.49 -14.18
CA LYS A 20 5.84 -18.09 -14.41
C LYS A 20 5.80 -17.30 -13.11
N VAL A 21 6.94 -16.75 -12.71
CA VAL A 21 7.05 -15.91 -11.49
C VAL A 21 6.19 -14.64 -11.58
N ARG A 22 5.64 -14.17 -10.45
CA ARG A 22 4.88 -12.92 -10.34
C ARG A 22 5.67 -11.87 -9.56
N GLY A 23 6.60 -11.21 -10.25
CA GLY A 23 7.37 -10.07 -9.70
C GLY A 23 6.72 -8.71 -9.98
N GLY A 24 7.43 -7.63 -9.64
CA GLY A 24 6.93 -6.24 -9.72
C GLY A 24 6.31 -5.85 -11.06
N LYS A 25 7.00 -6.10 -12.17
CA LYS A 25 6.47 -5.80 -13.52
C LYS A 25 5.16 -6.53 -13.84
N ARG A 26 4.93 -7.71 -13.28
CA ARG A 26 3.67 -8.44 -13.47
C ARG A 26 2.57 -7.96 -12.51
N LYS A 27 2.91 -7.40 -11.34
CA LYS A 27 1.95 -6.71 -10.48
C LYS A 27 1.52 -5.37 -11.09
N GLU A 28 2.45 -4.63 -11.70
CA GLU A 28 2.15 -3.42 -12.50
C GLU A 28 1.18 -3.74 -13.65
N ALA A 29 1.49 -4.76 -14.47
CA ALA A 29 0.61 -5.20 -15.55
C ALA A 29 -0.78 -5.64 -15.06
N ALA A 30 -0.88 -6.21 -13.85
CA ALA A 30 -2.16 -6.59 -13.27
C ALA A 30 -3.03 -5.37 -12.93
N VAL A 31 -2.44 -4.26 -12.46
CA VAL A 31 -3.17 -3.00 -12.24
C VAL A 31 -3.72 -2.45 -13.55
N GLU A 32 -2.93 -2.45 -14.62
CA GLU A 32 -3.40 -2.03 -15.94
C GLU A 32 -4.54 -2.92 -16.45
N GLU A 33 -4.43 -4.23 -16.25
CA GLU A 33 -5.48 -5.18 -16.63
C GLU A 33 -6.77 -4.93 -15.85
N ILE A 34 -6.68 -4.74 -14.52
CA ILE A 34 -7.82 -4.41 -13.66
C ILE A 34 -8.47 -3.11 -14.14
N SER A 35 -7.69 -2.08 -14.45
CA SER A 35 -8.22 -0.81 -14.98
C SER A 35 -8.97 -1.01 -16.29
N LYS A 36 -8.38 -1.74 -17.24
CA LYS A 36 -9.01 -2.04 -18.54
C LYS A 36 -10.32 -2.84 -18.41
N ARG A 37 -10.36 -3.80 -17.48
CA ARG A 37 -11.52 -4.70 -17.25
C ARG A 37 -12.65 -3.99 -16.50
N THR A 38 -12.31 -3.18 -15.50
CA THR A 38 -13.29 -2.46 -14.65
C THR A 38 -13.73 -1.11 -15.21
N LYS A 39 -12.98 -0.57 -16.19
CA LYS A 39 -13.11 0.82 -16.69
C LYS A 39 -12.88 1.89 -15.62
N ILE A 40 -12.26 1.52 -14.50
CA ILE A 40 -11.86 2.46 -13.44
C ILE A 40 -10.42 2.94 -13.76
N PRO A 41 -10.16 4.25 -13.80
CA PRO A 41 -8.81 4.76 -14.03
C PRO A 41 -7.88 4.45 -12.84
N ILE A 42 -6.58 4.29 -13.10
CA ILE A 42 -5.58 3.98 -12.04
C ILE A 42 -5.54 5.10 -10.97
N SER A 43 -5.80 6.35 -11.36
CA SER A 43 -5.95 7.50 -10.48
C SER A 43 -7.01 7.32 -9.39
N GLU A 44 -7.97 6.42 -9.61
CA GLU A 44 -9.03 6.09 -8.66
C GLU A 44 -8.75 4.81 -7.85
N MET A 45 -7.58 4.18 -8.03
CA MET A 45 -7.24 2.95 -7.34
C MET A 45 -6.48 3.19 -6.04
N ILE A 46 -6.55 2.20 -5.16
CA ILE A 46 -5.73 2.09 -3.96
C ILE A 46 -4.97 0.76 -4.06
N ALA A 47 -3.65 0.78 -3.95
CA ALA A 47 -2.84 -0.42 -3.86
C ALA A 47 -1.97 -0.38 -2.60
N LEU A 48 -1.83 -1.55 -1.99
CA LEU A 48 -0.99 -1.77 -0.82
C LEU A 48 0.14 -2.71 -1.22
N GLY A 49 1.32 -2.45 -0.71
CA GLY A 49 2.46 -3.36 -0.81
C GLY A 49 3.48 -3.08 0.29
N GLU A 50 4.37 -4.04 0.51
CA GLU A 50 5.29 -4.04 1.64
C GLU A 50 6.76 -4.16 1.22
N SER A 51 7.03 -4.62 0.00
CA SER A 51 8.36 -5.10 -0.37
C SER A 51 8.82 -4.73 -1.78
N ILE A 52 10.02 -5.18 -2.12
CA ILE A 52 10.62 -5.02 -3.45
C ILE A 52 9.73 -5.57 -4.58
N THR A 53 8.88 -6.57 -4.31
CA THR A 53 8.02 -7.12 -5.36
C THR A 53 6.86 -6.20 -5.74
N ASP A 54 6.61 -5.14 -4.98
CA ASP A 54 5.48 -4.23 -5.16
C ASP A 54 5.87 -2.91 -5.82
N ILE A 55 7.17 -2.61 -5.92
CA ILE A 55 7.69 -1.28 -6.28
C ILE A 55 7.15 -0.75 -7.61
N ASN A 56 7.04 -1.61 -8.63
CA ASN A 56 6.55 -1.18 -9.94
C ASN A 56 5.04 -0.90 -9.93
N MET A 57 4.27 -1.70 -9.19
CA MET A 57 2.84 -1.50 -9.02
C MET A 57 2.56 -0.21 -8.24
N LEU A 58 3.27 0.00 -7.13
CA LEU A 58 3.13 1.17 -6.27
C LEU A 58 3.55 2.44 -7.00
N GLN A 59 4.69 2.42 -7.70
CA GLN A 59 5.15 3.55 -8.51
C GLN A 59 4.13 3.88 -9.60
N ARG A 60 3.58 2.87 -10.29
CA ARG A 60 2.55 3.09 -11.32
C ARG A 60 1.32 3.78 -10.77
N LEU A 61 0.82 3.38 -9.60
CA LEU A 61 -0.29 4.08 -8.96
C LEU A 61 0.08 5.52 -8.59
N LYS A 62 1.26 5.72 -8.01
CA LYS A 62 1.75 7.05 -7.62
C LYS A 62 1.83 8.00 -8.81
N ASP A 63 2.38 7.54 -9.94
CA ASP A 63 2.56 8.34 -11.16
C ASP A 63 1.21 8.72 -11.81
N GLU A 64 0.22 7.83 -11.73
CA GLU A 64 -1.13 8.05 -12.26
C GLU A 64 -2.05 8.82 -11.29
N GLY A 65 -1.54 9.27 -10.13
CA GLY A 65 -2.32 10.00 -9.13
C GLY A 65 -3.24 9.14 -8.27
N GLY A 66 -3.07 7.81 -8.29
CA GLY A 66 -3.75 6.88 -7.39
C GLY A 66 -3.14 6.87 -5.98
N ILE A 67 -3.72 6.09 -5.07
CA ILE A 67 -3.21 5.96 -3.70
C ILE A 67 -2.32 4.72 -3.60
N ALA A 68 -1.02 4.96 -3.46
CA ALA A 68 -0.02 3.91 -3.28
C ALA A 68 0.40 3.88 -1.80
N VAL A 69 0.18 2.74 -1.15
CA VAL A 69 0.39 2.55 0.29
C VAL A 69 1.53 1.58 0.55
N SER A 70 2.52 2.03 1.32
CA SER A 70 3.50 1.14 1.96
C SER A 70 2.89 0.59 3.25
N PHE A 71 2.49 -0.68 3.27
CA PHE A 71 1.86 -1.33 4.41
C PHE A 71 2.89 -2.11 5.22
N ASN A 72 3.28 -1.60 6.39
CA ASN A 72 4.40 -2.12 7.19
C ASN A 72 5.68 -2.33 6.34
N GLY A 73 5.85 -1.51 5.29
CA GLY A 73 6.84 -1.74 4.27
C GLY A 73 8.24 -1.29 4.67
N ASN A 74 9.23 -1.84 3.97
CA ASN A 74 10.64 -1.55 4.21
C ASN A 74 11.15 -0.37 3.35
N LYS A 75 12.44 -0.07 3.45
CA LYS A 75 13.08 1.03 2.69
C LYS A 75 12.90 0.96 1.17
N PHE A 76 12.60 -0.22 0.62
CA PHE A 76 12.44 -0.41 -0.82
C PHE A 76 11.07 0.03 -1.36
N SER A 77 10.03 0.13 -0.52
CA SER A 77 8.69 0.56 -0.95
C SER A 77 8.45 2.05 -0.73
N ILE A 78 9.13 2.68 0.23
CA ILE A 78 8.85 4.06 0.69
C ILE A 78 8.99 5.10 -0.43
N GLY A 79 9.96 4.96 -1.35
CA GLY A 79 10.15 5.92 -2.44
C GLY A 79 9.02 5.90 -3.49
N GLN A 80 8.29 4.80 -3.57
CA GLN A 80 7.35 4.48 -4.65
C GLN A 80 5.89 4.69 -4.22
N VAL A 81 5.65 5.19 -3.01
CA VAL A 81 4.32 5.38 -2.42
C VAL A 81 4.04 6.85 -2.13
N ASN A 82 2.77 7.17 -1.86
CA ASN A 82 2.36 8.46 -1.31
C ASN A 82 1.94 8.38 0.16
N ILE A 83 1.70 7.19 0.70
CA ILE A 83 1.34 6.99 2.10
C ILE A 83 2.12 5.81 2.66
N ALA A 84 2.65 5.95 3.88
CA ALA A 84 3.08 4.81 4.68
C ALA A 84 2.09 4.56 5.82
N VAL A 85 1.79 3.28 6.06
CA VAL A 85 0.94 2.82 7.15
C VAL A 85 1.73 1.82 7.99
N THR A 86 1.87 2.09 9.29
CA THR A 86 2.43 1.15 10.25
C THR A 86 1.34 0.69 11.20
N THR A 87 1.09 -0.61 11.28
CA THR A 87 0.02 -1.16 12.13
C THR A 87 0.25 -2.64 12.44
N PRO A 88 -0.03 -3.11 13.67
CA PRO A 88 0.03 -4.53 14.00
C PRO A 88 -1.16 -5.32 13.45
N ASN A 89 -2.16 -4.65 12.86
CA ASN A 89 -3.39 -5.26 12.38
C ASN A 89 -3.82 -4.66 11.04
N SER A 90 -4.14 -5.50 10.05
CA SER A 90 -4.55 -5.06 8.71
C SER A 90 -5.82 -4.21 8.70
N LEU A 91 -6.68 -4.27 9.72
CA LEU A 91 -7.81 -3.34 9.86
C LEU A 91 -7.35 -1.88 9.99
N GLY A 92 -6.08 -1.65 10.35
CA GLY A 92 -5.46 -0.32 10.40
C GLY A 92 -5.48 0.44 9.08
N VAL A 93 -5.60 -0.23 7.92
CA VAL A 93 -5.68 0.46 6.62
C VAL A 93 -7.08 0.94 6.26
N LEU A 94 -8.13 0.53 6.99
CA LEU A 94 -9.52 0.91 6.69
C LEU A 94 -9.75 2.43 6.56
N PRO A 95 -9.15 3.30 7.38
CA PRO A 95 -9.30 4.75 7.22
C PRO A 95 -8.88 5.25 5.83
N ILE A 96 -7.84 4.66 5.22
CA ILE A 96 -7.37 5.04 3.88
C ILE A 96 -8.47 4.82 2.84
N PHE A 97 -9.13 3.67 2.86
CA PHE A 97 -10.25 3.37 1.96
C PHE A 97 -11.46 4.28 2.24
N GLN A 98 -11.81 4.47 3.52
CA GLN A 98 -12.96 5.29 3.93
C GLN A 98 -12.79 6.77 3.61
N LYS A 99 -11.54 7.25 3.53
CA LYS A 99 -11.20 8.65 3.30
C LYS A 99 -10.56 8.88 1.94
N LYS A 100 -10.67 7.95 0.99
CA LYS A 100 -10.09 8.03 -0.36
C LYS A 100 -10.26 9.42 -0.98
N GLN A 101 -11.49 9.94 -1.00
CA GLN A 101 -11.84 11.21 -1.66
C GLN A 101 -11.24 12.45 -0.98
N ASN A 102 -10.90 12.36 0.30
CA ASN A 102 -10.38 13.47 1.10
C ASN A 102 -9.11 13.07 1.86
N ILE A 103 -8.28 12.23 1.22
CA ILE A 103 -7.20 11.51 1.90
C ILE A 103 -6.15 12.46 2.48
N ARG A 104 -5.76 13.51 1.73
CA ARG A 104 -4.79 14.51 2.19
C ARG A 104 -5.26 15.23 3.46
N LYS A 105 -6.51 15.70 3.46
CA LYS A 105 -7.12 16.34 4.62
C LYS A 105 -7.18 15.39 5.83
N PHE A 106 -7.54 14.13 5.59
CA PHE A 106 -7.55 13.12 6.63
C PHE A 106 -6.15 12.90 7.24
N LEU A 107 -5.11 12.75 6.41
CA LEU A 107 -3.73 12.54 6.88
C LEU A 107 -3.24 13.73 7.70
N GLN A 108 -3.49 14.96 7.23
CA GLN A 108 -3.14 16.19 7.95
C GLN A 108 -3.84 16.29 9.32
N GLU A 109 -5.15 16.05 9.37
CA GLU A 109 -5.90 16.05 10.64
C GLU A 109 -5.40 14.94 11.57
N TRP A 110 -5.17 13.73 11.05
CA TRP A 110 -4.65 12.59 11.82
C TRP A 110 -3.29 12.92 12.43
N GLU A 111 -2.33 13.40 11.64
CA GLU A 111 -0.97 13.75 12.09
C GLU A 111 -1.00 14.87 13.13
N SER A 112 -1.77 15.94 12.90
CA SER A 112 -1.87 17.08 13.81
C SER A 112 -2.47 16.74 15.18
N GLU A 113 -3.32 15.70 15.23
CA GLU A 113 -4.02 15.29 16.45
C GLU A 113 -3.48 14.00 17.05
N PHE A 114 -2.57 13.30 16.38
CA PHE A 114 -2.10 11.97 16.78
C PHE A 114 -1.63 11.94 18.24
N LYS A 115 -0.86 12.95 18.65
CA LYS A 115 -0.38 13.11 20.03
C LYS A 115 -1.49 13.15 21.09
N LYS A 116 -2.71 13.52 20.72
CA LYS A 116 -3.86 13.60 21.64
C LYS A 116 -4.49 12.23 21.91
N PHE A 117 -4.30 11.25 21.03
CA PHE A 117 -4.96 9.94 21.15
C PHE A 117 -4.03 8.73 21.01
N HIS A 118 -2.73 8.90 20.75
CA HIS A 118 -1.80 7.79 20.49
C HIS A 118 -1.76 6.72 21.59
N ASN A 119 -2.01 7.12 22.85
CA ASN A 119 -1.99 6.21 24.00
C ASN A 119 -3.23 5.29 24.09
N ASN A 120 -4.35 5.64 23.45
CA ASN A 120 -5.57 4.85 23.58
C ASN A 120 -6.50 5.04 22.36
N PRO A 121 -6.82 3.98 21.60
CA PRO A 121 -7.72 4.08 20.45
C PRO A 121 -9.14 4.57 20.78
N LYS A 122 -9.57 4.51 22.05
CA LYS A 122 -10.84 5.12 22.51
C LYS A 122 -10.84 6.64 22.38
N ASN A 123 -9.67 7.28 22.37
CA ASN A 123 -9.53 8.74 22.32
C ASN A 123 -9.59 9.29 20.89
N ILE A 124 -9.61 8.45 19.86
CA ILE A 124 -9.70 8.91 18.47
C ILE A 124 -11.02 9.70 18.28
N PRO A 125 -10.98 10.95 17.80
CA PRO A 125 -12.20 11.71 17.54
C PRO A 125 -13.10 11.01 16.52
N ASN A 126 -14.42 10.96 16.79
CA ASN A 126 -15.40 10.29 15.92
C ASN A 126 -15.53 10.93 14.52
N ARG A 127 -14.99 12.13 14.30
CA ARG A 127 -14.93 12.77 12.98
C ARG A 127 -13.79 12.22 12.10
N LEU A 128 -12.70 11.74 12.70
CA LEU A 128 -11.54 11.23 11.95
C LEU A 128 -11.85 9.88 11.30
N ILE A 129 -12.54 8.98 12.00
CA ILE A 129 -12.86 7.63 11.49
C ILE A 129 -14.28 7.22 11.87
N SER A 130 -14.84 6.27 11.11
CA SER A 130 -16.18 5.75 11.42
C SER A 130 -16.24 5.08 12.80
N LYS A 131 -17.42 5.09 13.44
CA LYS A 131 -17.67 4.36 14.70
C LYS A 131 -17.31 2.88 14.60
N LYS A 132 -17.52 2.26 13.43
CA LYS A 132 -17.17 0.85 13.15
C LYS A 132 -15.66 0.64 13.19
N THR A 133 -14.90 1.49 12.52
CA THR A 133 -13.42 1.43 12.52
C THR A 133 -12.87 1.64 13.93
N LYS A 134 -13.36 2.66 14.65
CA LYS A 134 -12.96 2.92 16.04
C LYS A 134 -13.25 1.73 16.96
N ARG A 135 -14.40 1.07 16.78
CA ARG A 135 -14.72 -0.17 17.51
C ARG A 135 -13.71 -1.28 17.24
N PHE A 136 -13.25 -1.47 16.01
CA PHE A 136 -12.20 -2.47 15.72
C PHE A 136 -10.90 -2.12 16.44
N PHE A 137 -10.46 -0.87 16.36
CA PHE A 137 -9.20 -0.42 16.98
C PHE A 137 -9.25 -0.58 18.50
N THR A 138 -10.40 -0.26 19.10
CA THR A 138 -10.64 -0.44 20.55
C THR A 138 -10.73 -1.92 20.94
N LYS A 139 -11.45 -2.74 20.17
CA LYS A 139 -11.66 -4.17 20.46
C LYS A 139 -10.33 -4.94 20.46
N TYR A 140 -9.45 -4.63 19.51
CA TYR A 140 -8.16 -5.29 19.35
C TYR A 140 -7.00 -4.49 19.96
N ASN A 141 -7.30 -3.41 20.68
CA ASN A 141 -6.34 -2.53 21.36
C ASN A 141 -5.11 -2.17 20.52
N PHE A 142 -5.32 -1.61 19.33
CA PHE A 142 -4.24 -1.13 18.46
C PHE A 142 -4.57 0.22 17.83
N LEU A 143 -3.53 0.90 17.33
CA LEU A 143 -3.65 2.14 16.60
C LEU A 143 -2.69 2.10 15.39
N PRO A 144 -3.17 2.38 14.17
CA PRO A 144 -2.28 2.57 13.04
C PRO A 144 -1.60 3.94 13.10
N GLU A 145 -0.39 4.01 12.56
CA GLU A 145 0.29 5.26 12.23
C GLU A 145 0.20 5.48 10.72
N PHE A 146 -0.07 6.73 10.33
CA PHE A 146 -0.13 7.15 8.94
C PHE A 146 0.90 8.24 8.72
N CYS A 147 1.65 8.15 7.63
CA CYS A 147 2.59 9.17 7.20
C CYS A 147 2.28 9.56 5.75
N ASP A 148 2.02 10.85 5.51
CA ASP A 148 1.93 11.42 4.17
C ASP A 148 3.34 11.63 3.61
N LEU A 149 3.59 11.03 2.44
CA LEU A 149 4.88 11.05 1.72
C LEU A 149 4.77 11.84 0.40
N THR A 150 3.67 12.56 0.17
CA THR A 150 3.47 13.31 -1.08
C THR A 150 4.47 14.45 -1.25
N ASN A 151 4.97 15.03 -0.15
CA ASN A 151 5.86 16.20 -0.13
C ASN A 151 7.18 15.94 0.64
N LYS A 152 7.57 14.68 0.84
CA LYS A 152 8.76 14.29 1.62
C LYS A 152 9.80 13.62 0.73
#